data_AF-A0A7Y3STB6-F1
#
_entry.id   AF-A0A7Y3STB6-F1
#
_cell.length_a   1.000
_cell.length_b   1.000
_cell.length_c   1.000
_cell.angle_alpha   90.00
_cell.angle_beta   90.00
_cell.angle_gamma   90.00
#
_symmetry.space_group_name_H-M   'P 1'
#
loop_
_entity.id
_entity.type
_entity.pdbx_description
1 polymer ?
#
loop_
_entity_poly.entity_id
_entity_poly.type
_entity_poly.pdbx_seq_one_letter_code
_entity_poly.pdbx_strand_id
1 'polypeptide(L)'
;MFVYTMVRQLMKGASLEEIQKAGMADYYVDHGRGVFPVSASGSPFTVAHIQSKGDPIVDLTENLAAEQKARATYEYLINMADDPDVLEPLKFLREREIVHYQRFGESLRIVQDYLQEPHLFTMK
;
A
#
# COMPACT_ATOMS: atom_id res chain seq x y z
N MET A 1 -5.81 6.64 4.31
CA MET A 1 -6.84 6.95 5.33
C MET A 1 -7.28 5.69 6.11
N PHE A 2 -7.65 4.58 5.48
CA PHE A 2 -8.10 3.34 6.17
C PHE A 2 -7.07 2.71 7.12
N VAL A 3 -5.84 2.45 6.66
CA VAL A 3 -4.78 1.83 7.49
C VAL A 3 -4.44 2.70 8.70
N TYR A 4 -4.34 4.01 8.51
CA TYR A 4 -4.12 4.95 9.60
C TYR A 4 -5.23 4.90 10.65
N THR A 5 -6.48 4.81 10.22
CA THR A 5 -7.61 4.70 11.14
C THR A 5 -7.58 3.38 11.90
N MET A 6 -7.21 2.26 11.28
CA MET A 6 -7.03 0.97 11.98
C MET A 6 -5.96 1.08 13.07
N VAL A 7 -4.75 1.58 12.74
CA VAL A 7 -3.66 1.76 13.71
C VAL A 7 -4.11 2.67 14.86
N ARG A 8 -4.78 3.78 14.55
CA ARG A 8 -5.34 4.68 15.57
C ARG A 8 -6.32 3.97 16.51
N GLN A 9 -7.20 3.14 15.97
CA GLN A 9 -8.20 2.42 16.77
C GLN A 9 -7.55 1.38 17.68
N LEU A 10 -6.56 0.64 17.18
CA LEU A 10 -5.79 -0.32 17.97
C LEU A 10 -5.03 0.34 19.13
N MET A 11 -4.45 1.52 18.90
CA MET A 11 -3.74 2.27 19.95
C MET A 11 -4.67 3.02 20.91
N LYS A 12 -5.94 3.25 20.53
CA LYS A 12 -6.88 4.07 21.31
C LYS A 12 -7.33 3.29 22.56
N GLY A 13 -6.91 3.77 23.73
CA GLY A 13 -7.31 3.19 25.01
C GLY A 13 -6.43 2.02 25.47
N ALA A 14 -5.49 1.55 24.64
CA ALA A 14 -4.51 0.55 25.05
C ALA A 14 -3.68 1.07 26.24
N SER A 15 -3.60 0.28 27.30
CA SER A 15 -2.77 0.52 28.47
C SER A 15 -1.28 0.41 28.12
N LEU A 16 -0.40 0.96 28.96
CA LEU A 16 1.05 0.83 28.74
C LEU A 16 1.52 -0.62 28.80
N GLU A 17 0.88 -1.44 29.65
CA GLU A 17 1.19 -2.87 29.76
C GLU A 17 0.84 -3.61 28.46
N GLU A 18 -0.33 -3.36 27.88
CA GLU A 18 -0.74 -3.95 26.60
C GLU A 18 0.21 -3.55 25.46
N ILE A 19 0.58 -2.25 25.39
CA ILE A 19 1.50 -1.73 24.38
C ILE A 19 2.87 -2.42 24.50
N GLN A 20 3.38 -2.58 25.73
CA GLN A 20 4.66 -3.25 25.96
C GLN A 20 4.59 -4.74 25.62
N LYS A 21 3.52 -5.42 26.01
CA LYS A 21 3.27 -6.84 25.69
C LYS A 21 3.15 -7.08 24.19
N ALA A 22 2.62 -6.12 23.44
CA ALA A 22 2.52 -6.16 21.98
C ALA A 22 3.84 -5.83 21.25
N GLY A 23 4.92 -5.53 21.98
CA GLY A 23 6.21 -5.15 21.38
C GLY A 23 6.22 -3.74 20.77
N MET A 24 5.28 -2.88 21.14
CA MET A 24 5.10 -1.52 20.59
C MET A 24 5.68 -0.43 21.50
N ALA A 25 6.54 -0.79 22.46
CA ALA A 25 7.12 0.14 23.42
C ALA A 25 7.95 1.24 22.74
N ASP A 26 8.83 0.86 21.81
CA ASP A 26 9.68 1.82 21.08
C ASP A 26 8.83 2.81 20.26
N TYR A 27 7.81 2.30 19.56
CA TYR A 27 6.85 3.14 18.84
C TYR A 27 6.13 4.13 19.76
N TYR A 28 5.75 3.69 20.96
CA TYR A 28 5.09 4.55 21.94
C TYR A 28 6.03 5.61 22.51
N VAL A 29 7.31 5.30 22.72
CA VAL A 29 8.29 6.31 23.16
C VAL A 29 8.44 7.41 22.12
N ASP A 30 8.55 7.02 20.84
CA ASP A 30 8.78 7.99 19.76
C ASP A 30 7.53 8.79 19.36
N HIS A 31 6.34 8.17 19.44
CA HIS A 31 5.12 8.70 18.82
C HIS A 31 3.88 8.68 19.73
N GLY A 32 4.00 8.17 20.95
CA GLY A 32 2.88 7.96 21.86
C GLY A 32 1.82 7.03 21.25
N ARG A 33 0.58 7.53 21.15
CA ARG A 33 -0.52 6.85 20.45
C ARG A 33 -0.83 7.48 19.08
N GLY A 34 0.04 8.38 18.63
CA GLY A 34 -0.08 9.01 17.31
C GLY A 34 0.22 7.99 16.21
N VAL A 35 -0.32 8.23 15.01
CA VAL A 35 0.01 7.41 13.85
C VAL A 35 1.12 8.10 13.06
N PHE A 36 2.25 7.43 12.95
CA PHE A 36 3.42 7.85 12.20
C PHE A 36 3.66 6.91 10.99
N PRO A 37 3.94 7.43 9.78
CA PRO A 37 4.24 6.61 8.60
C PRO A 37 5.62 5.96 8.71
N VAL A 38 5.63 4.73 9.21
CA VAL A 38 6.84 3.92 9.36
C VAL A 38 6.53 2.48 8.97
N SER A 39 7.50 1.79 8.37
CA SER A 39 7.37 0.35 8.11
C SER A 39 7.33 -0.45 9.42
N ALA A 40 6.89 -1.70 9.35
CA ALA A 40 6.92 -2.63 10.49
C ALA A 40 8.34 -2.85 11.05
N SER A 41 9.38 -2.60 10.24
CA SER A 41 10.80 -2.68 10.64
C SER A 41 11.39 -1.35 11.13
N GLY A 42 10.59 -0.28 11.25
CA GLY A 42 11.05 1.01 11.78
C GLY A 42 11.60 1.99 10.74
N SER A 43 11.53 1.71 9.44
CA SER A 43 11.97 2.66 8.41
C SER A 43 10.90 3.72 8.15
N PRO A 44 11.18 5.02 8.37
CA PRO A 44 10.21 6.07 8.06
C PRO A 44 9.89 6.10 6.57
N PHE A 45 8.66 6.46 6.24
CA PHE A 45 8.28 6.70 4.85
C PHE A 45 9.07 7.89 4.30
N THR A 46 9.63 7.71 3.10
CA THR A 46 10.33 8.77 2.37
C THR A 46 9.86 8.83 0.93
N VAL A 47 10.13 9.95 0.27
CA VAL A 47 9.83 10.14 -1.16
C VAL A 47 10.59 9.16 -2.06
N ALA A 48 11.62 8.46 -1.56
CA ALA A 48 12.35 7.44 -2.32
C ALA A 48 11.47 6.23 -2.71
N HIS A 49 10.33 6.03 -2.04
CA HIS A 49 9.37 4.98 -2.41
C HIS A 49 8.43 5.38 -3.56
N ILE A 50 8.43 6.65 -3.96
CA ILE A 50 7.64 7.15 -5.08
C ILE A 50 8.53 7.13 -6.32
N GLN A 51 8.18 6.32 -7.30
CA GLN A 51 8.87 6.25 -8.58
C GLN A 51 8.02 6.91 -9.67
N SER A 52 8.70 7.64 -10.55
CA SER A 52 8.12 8.23 -11.75
C SER A 52 9.25 8.51 -12.72
N LYS A 53 9.16 7.92 -13.91
CA LYS A 53 10.13 8.09 -15.00
C LYS A 53 9.59 8.94 -16.13
N GLY A 54 8.28 9.19 -16.16
CA GLY A 54 7.62 9.94 -17.24
C GLY A 54 7.48 9.14 -18.52
N ASP A 55 7.88 7.87 -18.51
CA ASP A 55 7.58 6.90 -19.55
C ASP A 55 6.36 6.08 -19.09
N PRO A 56 5.25 6.10 -19.84
CA PRO A 56 4.01 5.48 -19.38
C PRO A 56 4.08 3.95 -19.31
N ILE A 57 4.91 3.29 -20.13
CA ILE A 57 5.10 1.83 -20.06
C ILE A 57 5.87 1.48 -18.79
N VAL A 58 6.96 2.20 -18.51
CA VAL A 58 7.77 1.99 -17.30
C VAL A 58 6.93 2.27 -16.04
N ASP A 59 6.25 3.41 -15.99
CA ASP A 59 5.46 3.83 -14.83
C ASP A 59 4.29 2.84 -14.55
N LEU A 60 3.59 2.36 -15.60
CA LEU A 60 2.54 1.34 -15.44
C LEU A 60 3.09 -0.03 -15.02
N THR A 61 4.29 -0.39 -15.47
CA THR A 61 4.97 -1.62 -15.06
C THR A 61 5.37 -1.57 -13.58
N GLU A 62 5.88 -0.42 -13.13
CA GLU A 62 6.17 -0.18 -11.71
C GLU A 62 4.90 -0.25 -10.85
N ASN A 63 3.79 0.33 -11.32
CA ASN A 63 2.49 0.25 -10.64
C ASN A 63 2.00 -1.20 -10.49
N LEU A 64 2.09 -2.01 -11.54
CA LEU A 64 1.74 -3.44 -11.48
C LEU A 64 2.56 -4.18 -10.40
N ALA A 65 3.87 -3.92 -10.33
CA ALA A 65 4.73 -4.52 -9.33
C ALA A 65 4.40 -4.02 -7.91
N ALA A 66 4.07 -2.73 -7.77
CA ALA A 66 3.66 -2.14 -6.49
C ALA A 66 2.38 -2.79 -5.96
N GLU A 67 1.35 -2.96 -6.80
CA GLU A 67 0.08 -3.58 -6.39
C GLU A 67 0.25 -5.05 -5.97
N GLN A 68 1.12 -5.82 -6.62
CA GLN A 68 1.40 -7.19 -6.19
C GLN A 68 2.12 -7.25 -4.84
N LYS A 69 3.07 -6.33 -4.59
CA LYS A 69 3.75 -6.24 -3.29
C LYS A 69 2.77 -5.82 -2.19
N ALA A 70 1.88 -4.87 -2.48
CA ALA A 70 0.83 -4.45 -1.55
C ALA A 70 -0.12 -5.62 -1.22
N ARG A 71 -0.60 -6.33 -2.24
CA ARG A 71 -1.44 -7.54 -2.07
C ARG A 71 -0.78 -8.58 -1.17
N ALA A 72 0.47 -8.93 -1.45
CA ALA A 72 1.22 -9.89 -0.64
C ALA A 72 1.38 -9.40 0.81
N THR A 73 1.64 -8.10 1.01
CA THR A 73 1.72 -7.51 2.35
C THR A 73 0.40 -7.67 3.11
N TYR A 74 -0.75 -7.41 2.48
CA TYR A 74 -2.05 -7.63 3.13
C TYR A 74 -2.32 -9.10 3.42
N GLU A 75 -1.91 -10.03 2.54
CA GLU A 75 -2.02 -11.47 2.80
C GLU A 75 -1.21 -11.88 4.04
N TYR A 76 -0.01 -11.32 4.23
CA TYR A 76 0.78 -11.56 5.44
C TYR A 76 0.14 -10.97 6.69
N LEU A 77 -0.44 -9.77 6.60
CA LEU A 77 -1.17 -9.17 7.72
C LEU A 77 -2.42 -9.98 8.09
N ILE A 78 -3.17 -10.47 7.11
CA ILE A 78 -4.34 -11.35 7.31
C ILE A 78 -3.93 -12.64 8.03
N ASN A 79 -2.77 -13.21 7.70
CA ASN A 79 -2.27 -14.41 8.37
C ASN A 79 -1.86 -14.19 9.84
N MET A 80 -1.57 -12.94 10.22
CA MET A 80 -1.12 -12.58 11.57
C MET A 80 -2.22 -11.99 12.46
N ALA A 81 -3.33 -11.52 11.88
CA ALA A 81 -4.43 -10.92 12.62
C ALA A 81 -5.48 -11.97 13.01
N ASP A 82 -6.06 -11.79 14.19
CA ASP A 82 -7.14 -12.63 14.74
C ASP A 82 -8.44 -11.84 14.99
N ASP A 83 -8.36 -10.51 15.09
CA ASP A 83 -9.50 -9.61 15.27
C ASP A 83 -10.30 -9.42 13.96
N PRO A 84 -11.60 -9.80 13.91
CA PRO A 84 -12.47 -9.54 12.77
C PRO A 84 -12.51 -8.08 12.30
N ASP A 85 -12.43 -7.12 13.23
CA ASP A 85 -12.49 -5.69 12.91
C ASP A 85 -11.21 -5.18 12.23
N VAL A 86 -10.12 -5.96 12.31
CA VAL A 86 -8.89 -5.75 11.54
C VAL A 86 -8.92 -6.54 10.24
N LEU A 87 -9.41 -7.78 10.28
CA LEU A 87 -9.43 -8.70 9.14
C LEU A 87 -10.33 -8.22 8.00
N GLU A 88 -11.54 -7.73 8.28
CA GLU A 88 -12.48 -7.33 7.23
C GLU A 88 -11.97 -6.15 6.37
N PRO A 89 -11.44 -5.06 6.96
CA PRO A 89 -10.78 -4.02 6.17
C PRO A 89 -9.57 -4.53 5.37
N LEU A 90 -8.75 -5.43 5.92
CA LEU A 90 -7.60 -5.99 5.21
C LEU A 90 -8.02 -6.83 4.00
N LYS A 91 -9.08 -7.65 4.13
CA LYS A 91 -9.64 -8.41 3.00
C LYS A 91 -10.14 -7.49 1.89
N PHE A 92 -10.83 -6.41 2.27
CA PHE A 92 -11.28 -5.39 1.33
C PHE A 92 -10.10 -4.72 0.59
N LEU A 93 -9.06 -4.30 1.32
CA LEU A 93 -7.86 -3.71 0.72
C LEU A 93 -7.14 -4.69 -0.21
N ARG A 94 -7.00 -5.95 0.21
CA ARG A 94 -6.39 -7.01 -0.60
C ARG A 94 -7.13 -7.22 -1.92
N GLU A 95 -8.47 -7.24 -1.89
CA GLU A 95 -9.27 -7.38 -3.11
C GLU A 95 -9.11 -6.18 -4.04
N ARG A 96 -9.00 -4.98 -3.47
CA ARG A 96 -8.74 -3.77 -4.27
C ARG A 96 -7.42 -3.82 -5.01
N GLU A 97 -6.36 -4.39 -4.42
CA GLU A 97 -5.07 -4.48 -5.14
C GLU A 97 -5.15 -5.46 -6.32
N ILE A 98 -6.05 -6.45 -6.29
CA ILE A 98 -6.34 -7.28 -7.47
C ILE A 98 -6.98 -6.43 -8.56
N VAL A 99 -7.97 -5.61 -8.20
CA VAL A 99 -8.64 -4.71 -9.16
C VAL A 99 -7.66 -3.67 -9.70
N HIS A 100 -6.84 -3.04 -8.86
CA HIS A 100 -5.84 -2.06 -9.31
C HIS A 100 -4.84 -2.72 -10.26
N TYR A 101 -4.32 -3.91 -9.93
CA TYR A 101 -3.43 -4.67 -10.81
C TYR A 101 -4.07 -4.94 -12.18
N GLN A 102 -5.32 -5.39 -12.21
CA GLN A 102 -6.05 -5.64 -13.46
C GLN A 102 -6.22 -4.35 -14.28
N ARG A 103 -6.56 -3.22 -13.65
CA ARG A 103 -6.75 -1.93 -14.31
C ARG A 103 -5.47 -1.32 -14.85
N PHE A 104 -4.36 -1.44 -14.12
CA PHE A 104 -3.05 -1.04 -14.63
C PHE A 104 -2.61 -1.94 -15.79
N GLY A 105 -2.92 -3.24 -15.74
CA GLY A 105 -2.61 -4.17 -16.84
C GLY A 105 -3.40 -3.87 -18.10
N GLU A 106 -4.70 -3.56 -17.97
CA GLU A 106 -5.55 -3.08 -19.06
C GLU A 106 -5.00 -1.78 -19.65
N SER A 107 -4.64 -0.82 -18.79
CA SER A 107 -4.07 0.47 -19.21
C SER A 107 -2.73 0.30 -19.91
N LEU A 108 -1.87 -0.61 -19.44
CA LEU A 108 -0.58 -0.90 -20.05
C LEU A 108 -0.75 -1.42 -21.48
N ARG A 109 -1.71 -2.33 -21.69
CA ARG A 109 -2.02 -2.83 -23.04
C ARG A 109 -2.48 -1.71 -23.95
N ILE A 110 -3.43 -0.89 -23.51
CA ILE A 110 -3.94 0.25 -24.29
C ILE A 110 -2.80 1.21 -24.68
N VAL A 111 -1.91 1.53 -23.74
CA VAL A 111 -0.75 2.40 -24.00
C VAL A 111 0.20 1.77 -25.00
N GLN A 112 0.49 0.48 -24.86
CA GLN A 112 1.37 -0.22 -25.80
C GLN A 112 0.79 -0.27 -27.22
N ASP A 113 -0.51 -0.56 -27.34
CA ASP A 113 -1.21 -0.56 -28.62
C ASP A 113 -1.15 0.84 -29.26
N TYR A 114 -1.50 1.89 -28.50
CA TYR A 114 -1.45 3.29 -28.97
C TYR A 114 -0.06 3.69 -29.46
N LEU A 115 1.00 3.35 -28.73
CA LEU A 115 2.37 3.70 -29.10
C LEU A 115 2.92 2.90 -30.30
N GLN A 116 2.31 1.75 -30.61
CA GLN A 116 2.65 0.93 -31.78
C GLN A 116 1.83 1.31 -33.03
N GLU A 117 0.73 2.05 -32.86
CA GLU A 117 -0.08 2.50 -33.99
C GLU A 117 0.71 3.47 -34.88
N PRO A 118 0.72 3.28 -36.21
CA PRO A 118 1.23 4.30 -37.11
C PRO A 118 0.33 5.53 -37.02
N HIS A 119 0.81 6.60 -36.39
CA HIS A 119 0.11 7.87 -36.32
C HIS A 119 0.13 8.56 -37.70
N LEU A 120 -0.73 8.11 -38.60
CA LEU A 120 -0.79 8.51 -40.00
C LEU A 120 -1.18 9.99 -40.22
N PHE A 121 -1.56 10.71 -39.16
CA PHE A 121 -1.86 12.14 -39.22
C PHE A 121 -1.30 12.88 -37.99
N THR A 122 -0.01 13.19 -38.01
CA THR A 122 0.55 14.24 -37.15
C THR A 122 0.41 15.58 -37.87
N MET A 123 -0.61 16.38 -37.51
CA MET A 123 -0.64 17.78 -37.93
C MET A 123 0.52 18.51 -37.23
N LYS A 124 1.45 19.02 -38.05
CA LYS A 124 2.55 19.90 -37.62
C LYS A 124 2.03 21.25 -37.14
#